data_AF-L0DMK2-F1
#
_entry.id   AF-L0DMK2-F1
#
_cell.length_a   1.000
_cell.length_b   1.000
_cell.length_c   1.000
_cell.angle_alpha   90.00
_cell.angle_beta   90.00
_cell.angle_gamma   90.00
#
_symmetry.space_group_name_H-M   'P 1'
#
loop_
_entity.id
_entity.type
_entity.pdbx_description
1 polymer ?
#
loop_
_entity_poly.entity_id
_entity_poly.type
_entity_poly.pdbx_seq_one_letter_code
_entity_poly.pdbx_strand_id
1 'polypeptide(L)'
;MAKPSHNQKRKAKLKKRAERSRKHEPLAYAGKKYKTDEFAPAFFRTEVGIYESYVMCDSKLTDDNVEEAIEQLVLQMREGPLPPDSETDEGEDDLIIANIRRNWQDLEAAGELPGRNDLIGILRTILHSIEFWRLQSLHPQGYLHFIEGFVKKAGVTVQRVIPTLDE
;
A
#
# COMPACT_ATOMS: atom_id res chain seq x y z
N MET A 1 -26.30 -6.85 -16.39
CA MET A 1 -25.13 -7.74 -16.22
C MET A 1 -25.11 -8.23 -14.78
N ALA A 2 -25.08 -9.55 -14.55
CA ALA A 2 -25.14 -10.12 -13.20
C ALA A 2 -23.81 -9.89 -12.45
N LYS A 3 -23.87 -9.37 -11.22
CA LYS A 3 -22.69 -9.17 -10.38
C LYS A 3 -22.05 -10.53 -10.07
N PRO A 4 -20.73 -10.70 -10.23
CA PRO A 4 -20.07 -11.97 -9.98
C PRO A 4 -20.18 -12.34 -8.49
N SER A 5 -20.48 -13.63 -8.25
CA SER A 5 -20.55 -14.22 -6.92
C SER A 5 -19.20 -14.06 -6.19
N HIS A 6 -19.24 -13.91 -4.86
CA HIS A 6 -18.05 -13.81 -4.01
C HIS A 6 -17.02 -14.94 -4.31
N ASN A 7 -17.52 -16.14 -4.63
CA ASN A 7 -16.67 -17.28 -4.94
C ASN A 7 -15.99 -17.16 -6.32
N GLN A 8 -16.65 -16.51 -7.29
CA GLN A 8 -16.06 -16.22 -8.61
C GLN A 8 -14.96 -15.15 -8.49
N LYS A 9 -15.17 -14.13 -7.65
CA LYS A 9 -14.14 -13.12 -7.34
C LYS A 9 -12.92 -13.76 -6.69
N ARG A 10 -13.12 -14.64 -5.69
CA ARG A 10 -12.04 -15.38 -5.03
C ARG A 10 -11.26 -16.26 -6.02
N LYS A 11 -11.94 -16.98 -6.90
CA LYS A 11 -11.31 -17.84 -7.92
C LYS A 11 -10.53 -17.03 -8.97
N ALA A 12 -11.06 -15.87 -9.37
CA ALA A 12 -10.35 -14.94 -10.25
C ALA A 12 -9.08 -14.38 -9.59
N LYS A 13 -9.16 -13.98 -8.31
CA LYS A 13 -8.00 -13.48 -7.54
C LYS A 13 -6.92 -14.56 -7.38
N LEU A 14 -7.32 -15.81 -7.08
CA LEU A 14 -6.40 -16.95 -7.01
C LEU A 14 -5.74 -17.28 -8.37
N LYS A 15 -6.48 -17.20 -9.48
CA LYS A 15 -5.93 -17.44 -10.82
C LYS A 15 -4.95 -16.33 -11.22
N LYS A 16 -5.32 -15.06 -10.98
CA LYS A 16 -4.45 -13.89 -11.18
C LYS A 16 -3.17 -14.03 -10.35
N ARG A 17 -3.27 -14.52 -9.10
CA ARG A 17 -2.13 -14.81 -8.21
C ARG A 17 -1.19 -15.89 -8.76
N ALA A 18 -1.73 -17.00 -9.27
CA ALA A 18 -0.92 -18.07 -9.87
C ALA A 18 -0.24 -17.63 -11.19
N GLU A 19 -0.86 -16.73 -11.94
CA GLU A 19 -0.26 -16.13 -13.13
C GLU A 19 0.82 -15.10 -12.77
N ARG A 20 0.64 -14.31 -11.69
CA ARG A 20 1.62 -13.35 -11.17
C ARG A 20 2.87 -14.03 -10.62
N SER A 21 2.72 -15.07 -9.81
CA SER A 21 3.87 -15.81 -9.25
C SER A 21 4.75 -16.44 -10.32
N ARG A 22 4.21 -16.68 -11.53
CA ARG A 22 4.96 -17.18 -12.69
C ARG A 22 5.62 -16.06 -13.53
N LYS A 23 5.13 -14.83 -13.42
CA LYS A 23 5.57 -13.67 -14.23
C LYS A 23 6.44 -12.68 -13.47
N HIS A 24 6.64 -12.87 -12.17
CA HIS A 24 7.47 -11.99 -11.37
C HIS A 24 8.94 -12.12 -11.81
N GLU A 25 9.31 -11.41 -12.87
CA GLU A 25 10.69 -11.09 -13.16
C GLU A 25 11.27 -10.44 -11.90
N PRO A 26 12.46 -10.85 -11.44
CA PRO A 26 13.10 -10.21 -10.31
C PRO A 26 13.34 -8.74 -10.68
N LEU A 27 12.47 -7.87 -10.19
CA LEU A 27 12.58 -6.43 -10.37
C LEU A 27 13.97 -6.05 -9.83
N ALA A 28 14.85 -5.59 -10.72
CA ALA A 28 16.30 -5.41 -10.51
C ALA A 28 16.71 -4.42 -9.39
N TYR A 29 15.77 -3.98 -8.54
CA TYR A 29 15.96 -3.01 -7.45
C TYR A 29 15.56 -3.57 -6.08
N ALA A 30 15.73 -4.87 -5.85
CA ALA A 30 15.62 -5.51 -4.52
C ALA A 30 16.82 -5.20 -3.59
N GLY A 31 17.45 -4.03 -3.75
CA GLY A 31 18.69 -3.66 -3.05
C GLY A 31 18.42 -2.85 -1.78
N LYS A 32 19.31 -2.97 -0.79
CA LYS A 32 19.36 -2.15 0.44
C LYS A 32 19.49 -0.64 0.19
N LYS A 33 19.62 -0.20 -1.06
CA LYS A 33 19.82 1.21 -1.48
C LYS A 33 18.82 2.16 -0.83
N TYR A 34 17.54 1.77 -0.76
CA TYR A 34 16.49 2.62 -0.20
C TYR A 34 16.29 2.40 1.30
N LYS A 35 16.93 1.40 1.91
CA LYS A 35 16.89 1.16 3.36
C LYS A 35 17.96 2.00 4.07
N THR A 36 17.88 3.32 3.93
CA THR A 36 18.80 4.29 4.53
C THR A 36 18.02 5.33 5.35
N ASP A 37 18.69 5.98 6.29
CA ASP A 37 18.07 7.00 7.17
C ASP A 37 17.49 8.18 6.38
N GLU A 38 18.08 8.51 5.24
CA GLU A 38 17.60 9.55 4.30
C GLU A 38 16.16 9.29 3.83
N PHE A 39 15.82 8.03 3.53
CA PHE A 39 14.49 7.68 3.02
C PHE A 39 13.53 7.23 4.13
N ALA A 40 14.00 7.14 5.38
CA ALA A 40 13.18 6.70 6.51
C ALA A 40 11.87 7.49 6.66
N PRO A 41 11.85 8.84 6.50
CA PRO A 41 10.60 9.60 6.57
C PRO A 41 9.58 9.19 5.50
N ALA A 42 10.03 9.00 4.26
CA ALA A 42 9.16 8.61 3.15
C ALA A 42 8.66 7.16 3.28
N PHE A 43 9.52 6.23 3.74
CA PHE A 43 9.08 4.88 4.10
C PHE A 43 8.00 4.92 5.17
N PHE A 44 8.28 5.61 6.27
CA PHE A 44 7.39 5.70 7.41
C PHE A 44 6.03 6.28 7.02
N ARG A 45 6.00 7.39 6.27
CA ARG A 45 4.75 7.99 5.79
C ARG A 45 3.98 7.09 4.83
N THR A 46 4.68 6.30 4.02
CA THR A 46 4.02 5.29 3.17
C THR A 46 3.37 4.20 4.02
N GLU A 47 4.07 3.67 5.03
CA GLU A 47 3.53 2.64 5.93
C GLU A 47 2.38 3.17 6.81
N VAL A 48 2.42 4.44 7.21
CA VAL A 48 1.29 5.11 7.88
C VAL A 48 0.08 5.16 6.95
N GLY A 49 0.22 5.57 5.69
CA GLY A 49 -0.91 5.59 4.74
C GLY A 49 -1.53 4.21 4.50
N ILE A 50 -0.70 3.16 4.43
CA ILE A 50 -1.17 1.76 4.36
C ILE A 50 -1.93 1.38 5.64
N TYR A 51 -1.39 1.72 6.81
CA TYR A 51 -2.02 1.41 8.09
C TYR A 51 -3.34 2.16 8.30
N GLU A 52 -3.42 3.43 7.93
CA GLU A 52 -4.66 4.21 7.96
C GLU A 52 -5.74 3.52 7.12
N SER A 53 -5.40 3.10 5.92
CA SER A 53 -6.30 2.35 5.04
C SER A 53 -6.76 1.03 5.67
N TYR A 54 -5.84 0.31 6.32
CA TYR A 54 -6.17 -0.92 7.05
C TYR A 54 -7.18 -0.67 8.18
N VAL A 55 -7.02 0.40 8.95
CA VAL A 55 -7.95 0.79 10.02
C VAL A 55 -9.30 1.24 9.43
N MET A 56 -9.29 2.03 8.35
CA MET A 56 -10.51 2.50 7.67
C MET A 56 -11.35 1.35 7.12
N CYS A 57 -10.72 0.27 6.67
CA CYS A 57 -11.39 -0.94 6.18
C CYS A 57 -11.72 -1.97 7.28
N ASP A 58 -11.88 -1.56 8.54
CA ASP A 58 -12.13 -2.43 9.70
C ASP A 58 -11.13 -3.61 9.80
N SER A 59 -9.85 -3.37 9.48
CA SER A 59 -8.81 -4.41 9.50
C SER A 59 -9.05 -5.58 8.53
N LYS A 60 -9.83 -5.35 7.46
CA LYS A 60 -10.17 -6.40 6.46
C LYS A 60 -9.22 -6.43 5.25
N LEU A 61 -8.37 -5.42 5.05
CA LEU A 61 -7.40 -5.46 3.95
C LEU A 61 -6.47 -6.66 4.09
N THR A 62 -6.02 -7.18 2.96
CA THR A 62 -5.02 -8.25 2.91
C THR A 62 -3.71 -7.73 2.34
N ASP A 63 -2.63 -8.47 2.59
CA ASP A 63 -1.34 -8.17 1.97
C ASP A 63 -1.43 -8.17 0.43
N ASP A 64 -2.37 -8.93 -0.15
CA ASP A 64 -2.64 -8.94 -1.59
C ASP A 64 -3.26 -7.60 -2.05
N ASN A 65 -4.12 -6.95 -1.26
CA ASN A 65 -4.67 -5.62 -1.60
C ASN A 65 -3.56 -4.56 -1.57
N VAL A 66 -2.71 -4.59 -0.54
CA VAL A 66 -1.59 -3.65 -0.40
C VAL A 66 -0.61 -3.82 -1.55
N GLU A 67 -0.28 -5.05 -1.92
CA GLU A 67 0.56 -5.35 -3.09
C GLU A 67 -0.04 -4.79 -4.38
N GLU A 68 -1.33 -5.05 -4.64
CA GLU A 68 -2.03 -4.55 -5.84
C GLU A 68 -2.04 -3.01 -5.91
N ALA A 69 -2.32 -2.34 -4.80
CA ALA A 69 -2.31 -0.89 -4.70
C ALA A 69 -0.91 -0.29 -4.96
N ILE A 70 0.13 -0.88 -4.38
CA ILE A 70 1.51 -0.41 -4.58
C ILE A 70 1.98 -0.66 -6.02
N GLU A 71 1.66 -1.81 -6.62
CA GLU A 71 1.93 -2.08 -8.03
C GLU A 71 1.26 -1.02 -8.93
N GLN A 72 -0.02 -0.74 -8.69
CA GLN A 72 -0.77 0.26 -9.43
C GLN A 72 -0.15 1.66 -9.27
N LEU A 73 0.22 2.05 -8.05
CA LEU A 73 0.88 3.33 -7.80
C LEU A 73 2.22 3.43 -8.54
N VAL A 74 3.04 2.38 -8.52
CA VAL A 74 4.31 2.34 -9.27
C VAL A 74 4.08 2.50 -10.78
N LEU A 75 3.03 1.85 -11.33
CA LEU A 75 2.67 1.99 -12.74
C LEU A 75 2.23 3.43 -13.07
N GLN A 76 1.35 4.02 -12.27
CA GLN A 76 0.91 5.42 -12.44
C GLN A 76 2.09 6.40 -12.40
N MET A 77 3.04 6.23 -11.46
CA MET A 77 4.24 7.08 -11.35
C MET A 77 5.20 6.93 -12.54
N ARG A 78 5.14 5.82 -13.28
CA ARG A 78 5.96 5.61 -14.49
C ARG A 78 5.35 6.25 -15.73
N GLU A 79 4.02 6.29 -15.80
CA GLU A 79 3.29 6.83 -16.94
C GLU A 79 3.31 8.36 -16.99
N GLY A 80 3.51 9.03 -15.86
CA GLY A 80 3.63 10.49 -15.84
C GLY A 80 3.37 11.11 -14.47
N PRO A 81 2.90 12.36 -14.42
CA PRO A 81 2.42 12.94 -13.17
C PRO A 81 1.24 12.11 -12.65
N LEU A 82 1.20 11.93 -11.32
CA LEU A 82 0.12 11.18 -10.69
C LEU A 82 -1.23 11.83 -10.97
N PRO A 83 -2.27 11.05 -11.32
CA PRO A 83 -3.60 11.60 -11.55
C PRO A 83 -4.08 12.33 -10.28
N PRO A 84 -4.92 13.38 -10.36
CA PRO A 84 -5.48 14.02 -9.17
C PRO A 84 -6.21 12.99 -8.30
N ASP A 85 -6.29 13.25 -6.99
CA ASP A 85 -7.03 12.38 -6.07
C ASP A 85 -8.47 12.22 -6.59
N SER A 86 -8.88 10.98 -6.86
CA SER A 86 -10.26 10.71 -7.27
C SER A 86 -11.17 10.89 -6.07
N GLU A 87 -12.16 11.79 -6.16
CA GLU A 87 -13.14 12.02 -5.08
C GLU A 87 -14.02 10.80 -4.75
N THR A 88 -13.97 9.79 -5.62
CA THR A 88 -14.65 8.52 -5.46
C THR A 88 -13.61 7.42 -5.28
N ASP A 89 -13.28 7.09 -4.02
CA ASP A 89 -12.51 5.90 -3.63
C ASP A 89 -13.31 4.62 -3.98
N GLU A 90 -13.41 4.29 -5.27
CA GLU A 90 -14.15 3.12 -5.78
C GLU A 90 -13.32 1.82 -5.65
N GLY A 91 -12.65 1.62 -4.52
CA GLY A 91 -11.92 0.39 -4.26
C GLY A 91 -11.01 0.46 -3.04
N GLU A 92 -10.76 -0.70 -2.43
CA GLU A 92 -9.77 -0.86 -1.36
C GLU A 92 -8.37 -0.41 -1.83
N ASP A 93 -8.02 -0.72 -3.08
CA ASP A 93 -6.70 -0.43 -3.65
C ASP A 93 -6.54 1.08 -3.91
N ASP A 94 -7.59 1.75 -4.40
CA ASP A 94 -7.59 3.21 -4.63
C ASP A 94 -7.54 3.98 -3.31
N LEU A 95 -8.24 3.51 -2.28
CA LEU A 95 -8.16 4.07 -0.93
C LEU A 95 -6.74 4.00 -0.35
N ILE A 96 -6.05 2.87 -0.54
CA ILE A 96 -4.65 2.72 -0.12
C ILE A 96 -3.76 3.75 -0.82
N ILE A 97 -3.93 3.91 -2.14
CA ILE A 97 -3.17 4.88 -2.93
C ILE A 97 -3.45 6.30 -2.45
N ALA A 98 -4.72 6.67 -2.25
CA ALA A 98 -5.12 8.00 -1.80
C ALA A 98 -4.50 8.32 -0.42
N ASN A 99 -4.54 7.39 0.53
CA ASN A 99 -3.97 7.60 1.86
C ASN A 99 -2.43 7.66 1.86
N ILE A 100 -1.75 6.86 1.02
CA ILE A 100 -0.29 6.98 0.83
C ILE A 100 0.05 8.39 0.32
N ARG A 101 -0.65 8.85 -0.71
CA ARG A 101 -0.43 10.18 -1.30
C ARG A 101 -0.72 11.30 -0.32
N ARG A 102 -1.82 11.21 0.44
CA ARG A 102 -2.14 12.15 1.52
C ARG A 102 -1.01 12.25 2.54
N ASN A 103 -0.44 11.12 2.95
CA ASN A 103 0.69 11.12 3.89
C ASN A 103 1.99 11.69 3.30
N TRP A 104 2.15 11.65 1.98
CA TRP A 104 3.28 12.30 1.30
C TRP A 104 3.11 13.81 1.13
N GLN A 105 1.87 14.34 1.15
CA GLN A 105 1.63 15.79 1.06
C GLN A 105 2.33 16.55 2.20
N ASP A 106 2.40 15.98 3.41
CA ASP A 106 3.16 16.56 4.52
C ASP A 106 4.65 16.72 4.20
N LEU A 107 5.25 15.71 3.57
CA LEU A 107 6.66 15.74 3.17
C LEU A 107 6.88 16.68 1.98
N GLU A 108 5.92 16.72 1.04
CA GLU A 108 5.97 17.61 -0.11
C GLU A 108 5.91 19.07 0.33
N ALA A 109 5.02 19.40 1.26
CA ALA A 109 4.89 20.74 1.83
C ALA A 109 6.16 21.17 2.59
N ALA A 110 6.87 20.22 3.21
CA ALA A 110 8.16 20.46 3.86
C ALA A 110 9.34 20.53 2.88
N GLY A 111 9.16 20.21 1.59
CA GLY A 111 10.24 20.09 0.61
C GLY A 111 11.16 18.89 0.84
N GLU A 112 10.69 17.90 1.61
CA GLU A 112 11.45 16.71 2.01
C GLU A 112 11.03 15.46 1.22
N LEU A 113 10.02 15.56 0.35
CA LEU A 113 9.56 14.44 -0.45
C LEU A 113 10.65 14.02 -1.47
N PRO A 114 11.11 12.76 -1.43
CA PRO A 114 12.09 12.28 -2.39
C PRO A 114 11.61 12.38 -3.85
N GLY A 115 12.56 12.41 -4.77
CA GLY A 115 12.25 12.40 -6.19
C GLY A 115 11.46 11.16 -6.61
N ARG A 116 10.69 11.28 -7.69
CA ARG A 116 9.81 10.22 -8.21
C ARG A 116 10.51 8.85 -8.36
N ASN A 117 11.75 8.82 -8.86
CA ASN A 117 12.50 7.58 -9.04
C ASN A 117 12.84 6.91 -7.70
N ASP A 118 13.14 7.71 -6.68
CA ASP A 118 13.44 7.20 -5.34
C ASP A 118 12.17 6.72 -4.65
N LEU A 119 11.05 7.44 -4.78
CA LEU A 119 9.74 6.96 -4.32
C LEU A 119 9.36 5.61 -4.96
N ILE A 120 9.54 5.45 -6.28
CA ILE A 120 9.35 4.15 -6.95
C ILE A 120 10.26 3.07 -6.33
N GLY A 121 11.50 3.42 -5.99
CA GLY A 121 12.44 2.54 -5.30
C GLY A 121 11.99 2.14 -3.89
N ILE A 122 11.46 3.08 -3.12
CA ILE A 122 10.85 2.89 -1.80
C ILE A 122 9.68 1.92 -1.90
N LEU A 123 8.72 2.19 -2.80
CA LEU A 123 7.54 1.34 -3.02
C LEU A 123 7.92 -0.10 -3.38
N ARG A 124 8.92 -0.29 -4.24
CA ARG A 124 9.44 -1.63 -4.60
C ARG A 124 10.10 -2.34 -3.42
N THR A 125 10.74 -1.59 -2.54
CA THR A 125 11.32 -2.16 -1.32
C THR A 125 10.21 -2.60 -0.35
N ILE A 126 9.10 -1.87 -0.30
CA ILE A 126 7.91 -2.27 0.46
C ILE A 126 7.28 -3.53 -0.14
N LEU A 127 7.15 -3.65 -1.46
CA LEU A 127 6.69 -4.88 -2.12
C LEU A 127 7.52 -6.10 -1.69
N HIS A 128 8.84 -5.95 -1.61
CA HIS A 128 9.70 -7.02 -1.13
C HIS A 128 9.49 -7.32 0.38
N SER A 129 9.20 -6.30 1.20
CA SER A 129 8.82 -6.49 2.61
C SER A 129 7.51 -7.28 2.72
N ILE A 130 6.51 -6.96 1.90
CA ILE A 130 5.24 -7.68 1.83
C ILE A 130 5.47 -9.15 1.52
N GLU A 131 6.25 -9.45 0.49
CA GLU A 131 6.60 -10.82 0.11
C GLU A 131 7.31 -11.54 1.26
N PHE A 132 8.29 -10.90 1.89
CA PHE A 132 9.03 -11.46 3.02
C PHE A 132 8.10 -11.84 4.19
N TRP A 133 7.24 -10.92 4.64
CA TRP A 133 6.34 -11.17 5.76
C TRP A 133 5.23 -12.17 5.42
N ARG A 134 4.81 -12.21 4.16
CA ARG A 134 3.89 -13.23 3.65
C ARG A 134 4.48 -14.63 3.68
N LEU A 135 5.78 -14.79 3.41
CA LEU A 135 6.45 -16.10 3.49
C LEU A 135 6.64 -16.57 4.95
N GLN A 136 6.76 -15.64 5.88
CA GLN A 136 6.91 -15.93 7.32
C GLN A 136 5.58 -16.20 8.03
N SER A 137 4.45 -15.89 7.40
CA SER A 137 3.12 -15.98 8.01
C SER A 137 2.17 -16.85 7.18
N LEU A 138 1.43 -17.74 7.86
CA LEU A 138 0.29 -18.45 7.23
C LEU A 138 -0.96 -17.55 7.12
N HIS A 139 -0.90 -16.33 7.64
CA HIS A 139 -2.01 -15.38 7.66
C HIS A 139 -1.96 -14.46 6.41
N PRO A 140 -3.12 -14.14 5.80
CA PRO A 140 -3.18 -13.24 4.63
C PRO A 140 -2.86 -11.77 4.94
N GLN A 141 -2.52 -11.44 6.20
CA GLN A 141 -2.24 -10.09 6.70
C GLN A 141 -0.88 -10.04 7.45
N GLY A 142 0.09 -10.86 7.03
CA GLY A 142 1.38 -10.96 7.70
C GLY A 142 2.13 -9.62 7.73
N TYR A 143 2.16 -8.92 6.60
CA TYR A 143 2.77 -7.58 6.52
C TYR A 143 1.94 -6.54 7.27
N LEU A 144 0.61 -6.56 7.15
CA LEU A 144 -0.26 -5.62 7.84
C LEU A 144 -0.14 -5.70 9.38
N HIS A 145 -0.02 -6.90 9.96
CA HIS A 145 0.24 -7.05 11.39
C HIS A 145 1.64 -6.56 11.79
N PHE A 146 2.64 -6.74 10.93
CA PHE A 146 3.96 -6.16 11.15
C PHE A 146 3.88 -4.62 11.21
N ILE A 147 3.23 -3.98 10.22
CA ILE A 147 3.06 -2.52 10.20
C ILE A 147 2.28 -2.05 11.43
N GLU A 148 1.16 -2.69 11.76
CA GLU A 148 0.35 -2.33 12.92
C GLU A 148 1.21 -2.30 14.20
N GLY A 149 2.02 -3.33 14.42
CA GLY A 149 2.94 -3.39 15.56
C GLY A 149 4.02 -2.30 15.51
N PHE A 150 4.52 -1.98 14.32
CA PHE A 150 5.54 -0.95 14.11
C PHE A 150 5.01 0.47 14.33
N VAL A 151 3.89 0.81 13.70
CA VAL A 151 3.25 2.14 13.73
C VAL A 151 2.73 2.46 15.14
N LYS A 152 2.15 1.48 15.84
CA LYS A 152 1.76 1.64 17.26
C LYS A 152 2.96 1.90 18.17
N LYS A 153 4.10 1.22 17.94
CA LYS A 153 5.34 1.46 18.70
C LYS A 153 5.93 2.85 18.45
N ALA A 154 5.73 3.39 17.25
CA ALA A 154 6.12 4.76 16.90
C ALA A 154 5.19 5.83 17.51
N GLY A 155 4.12 5.43 18.22
CA GLY A 155 3.20 6.36 18.88
C GLY A 155 2.11 6.95 17.99
N VAL A 156 1.98 6.47 16.74
CA VAL A 156 0.91 6.92 15.84
C VAL A 156 -0.41 6.32 16.29
N THR A 157 -1.39 7.19 16.55
CA THR A 157 -2.76 6.80 16.88
C THR A 157 -3.67 7.19 15.73
N VAL A 158 -4.08 6.20 14.93
CA VAL A 158 -5.08 6.41 13.89
C VAL A 158 -6.46 6.26 14.52
N GLN A 159 -7.21 7.37 14.59
CA GLN A 159 -8.60 7.34 15.07
C GLN A 159 -9.55 7.07 13.91
N ARG A 160 -10.49 6.16 14.14
CA ARG A 160 -11.61 5.94 13.23
C ARG A 160 -12.48 7.20 13.24
N VAL A 161 -12.50 7.93 12.13
CA VAL A 161 -13.54 8.94 11.90
C VAL A 161 -14.78 8.19 11.40
N ILE A 162 -15.71 7.90 12.30
CA ILE A 162 -17.06 7.52 11.89
C ILE A 162 -17.69 8.83 11.41
N PRO A 163 -18.12 8.96 10.14
CA PRO A 163 -18.86 10.15 9.74
C PRO A 163 -20.10 10.22 10.62
N THR A 164 -20.18 11.25 11.45
CA THR A 164 -21.42 11.64 12.12
C THR A 164 -22.42 11.92 11.02
N LEU A 165 -23.40 11.02 10.88
CA LEU A 165 -24.63 11.33 10.18
C LEU A 165 -25.31 12.43 11.00
N ASP A 166 -24.99 13.68 10.70
CA ASP A 166 -25.79 14.81 11.15
C ASP A 166 -27.16 14.70 10.44
N GLU A 167 -28.21 14.68 11.27
CA GLU A 167 -29.63 14.47 10.95
C GLU A 167 -30.23 15.46 9.94
#